data_AF-X1VEH7-F1
#
_entry.id   AF-X1VEH7-F1
#
_cell.length_a   1.000
_cell.length_b   1.000
_cell.length_c   1.000
_cell.angle_alpha   90.00
_cell.angle_beta   90.00
_cell.angle_gamma   90.00
#
_symmetry.space_group_name_H-M   'P 1'
#
loop_
_entity.id
_entity.type
_entity.pdbx_description
1 polymer ?
#
loop_
_entity_poly.entity_id
_entity_poly.type
_entity_poly.pdbx_seq_one_letter_code
_entity_poly.pdbx_strand_id
1 'polypeptide(L)' 'MNMNKKSIMNKLIENYMQNHKKSEVLFKESSQYLIRGGSHNLRLFAPFPFYDIFCSGSKVTDIDGNTYI' A
#
# COMPACT_ATOMS: atom_id res chain seq x y z
N MET A 1 6.00 21.90 18.91
CA MET A 1 4.68 22.03 18.25
C MET A 1 3.91 20.72 18.47
N ASN A 2 2.77 20.74 19.14
CA ASN A 2 1.89 19.57 19.17
C ASN A 2 1.30 19.38 17.77
N MET A 3 1.69 18.30 17.09
CA MET A 3 1.03 17.90 15.84
C MET A 3 -0.37 17.39 16.18
N ASN A 4 -1.37 17.87 15.44
CA ASN A 4 -2.72 17.34 15.58
C ASN A 4 -2.85 16.00 14.85
N LYS A 5 -3.87 15.20 15.20
CA LYS A 5 -4.11 13.88 14.60
C LYS A 5 -4.13 13.91 13.07
N LYS A 6 -4.70 14.96 12.47
CA LYS A 6 -4.80 15.11 11.01
C LYS A 6 -3.42 15.30 10.37
N SER A 7 -2.56 16.13 10.94
CA SER A 7 -1.22 16.35 10.38
C SER A 7 -0.34 15.10 10.49
N ILE A 8 -0.47 14.34 11.58
CA ILE A 8 0.21 13.05 11.73
C ILE A 8 -0.28 12.06 10.66
N MET A 9 -1.59 11.95 10.47
CA MET A 9 -2.16 11.07 9.45
C MET A 9 -1.68 11.43 8.04
N ASN A 10 -1.69 12.71 7.67
CA ASN A 10 -1.21 13.15 6.36
C ASN A 10 0.26 12.77 6.15
N LYS A 11 1.11 12.99 7.15
CA LYS A 11 2.53 12.63 7.08
C LYS A 11 2.74 11.12 6.93
N LEU A 12 1.91 10.30 7.58
CA LEU A 12 1.96 8.85 7.43
C LEU A 12 1.52 8.41 6.02
N ILE A 13 0.48 9.02 5.46
CA ILE A 13 0.01 8.76 4.10
C ILE A 13 1.08 9.17 3.08
N GLU A 14 1.68 10.34 3.22
CA GLU A 14 2.77 10.82 2.35
C GLU A 14 3.96 9.85 2.40
N ASN A 15 4.38 9.44 3.59
CA ASN A 15 5.46 8.46 3.76
C ASN A 15 5.09 7.10 3.15
N TYR A 16 3.85 6.65 3.30
CA TYR A 16 3.37 5.43 2.66
C TYR A 16 3.50 5.52 1.13
N MET A 17 2.96 6.58 0.52
CA MET A 17 3.02 6.76 -0.93
C MET A 17 4.46 6.83 -1.47
N GLN A 18 5.38 7.46 -0.76
CA GLN A 18 6.79 7.54 -1.20
C GLN A 18 7.51 6.19 -1.19
N ASN A 19 7.13 5.28 -0.29
CA ASN A 19 7.76 3.96 -0.14
C ASN A 19 7.03 2.84 -0.92
N HIS A 20 5.93 3.14 -1.61
CA HIS A 20 5.10 2.15 -2.31
C HIS A 20 4.74 2.56 -3.75
N LYS A 21 5.71 3.11 -4.50
CA LYS A 21 5.48 3.68 -5.84
C LYS A 21 5.10 2.64 -6.89
N LYS A 22 5.70 1.45 -6.84
CA LYS A 22 5.36 0.35 -7.77
C LYS A 22 3.97 -0.21 -7.44
N SER A 23 3.63 -0.29 -6.16
CA SER A 23 2.26 -0.63 -5.74
C SER A 23 1.24 0.37 -6.26
N GLU A 24 1.54 1.68 -6.25
CA GLU A 24 0.66 2.71 -6.83
C GLU A 24 0.43 2.50 -8.33
N VAL A 25 1.50 2.23 -9.08
CA VAL A 25 1.43 1.97 -10.52
C VAL A 25 0.58 0.73 -10.80
N LEU A 26 0.83 -0.37 -10.07
CA LEU A 26 0.07 -1.61 -10.23
C LEU A 26 -1.39 -1.46 -9.82
N PHE A 27 -1.68 -0.67 -8.78
CA PHE A 27 -3.04 -0.33 -8.40
C PHE A 27 -3.78 0.42 -9.50
N LYS A 28 -3.12 1.39 -10.14
CA LYS A 28 -3.71 2.16 -11.24
C LYS A 28 -4.01 1.27 -12.45
N GLU A 29 -3.09 0.39 -12.81
CA GLU A 29 -3.26 -0.58 -13.90
C GLU A 29 -4.38 -1.58 -13.58
N SER A 30 -4.31 -2.24 -12.43
CA SER A 30 -5.30 -3.23 -12.01
C SER A 30 -6.71 -2.64 -11.87
N SER A 31 -6.84 -1.37 -11.50
CA SER A 31 -8.13 -0.67 -11.41
C SER A 31 -8.85 -0.51 -12.76
N GLN A 32 -8.16 -0.74 -13.89
CA GLN A 32 -8.78 -0.77 -15.21
C GLN A 32 -9.56 -2.07 -15.45
N TYR A 33 -9.27 -3.12 -14.69
CA TYR A 33 -9.79 -4.47 -14.90
C TYR A 33 -10.53 -5.03 -13.68
N LEU A 34 -10.19 -4.57 -12.47
CA LEU A 34 -10.71 -5.03 -11.20
C LEU A 34 -11.35 -3.88 -10.42
N ILE A 35 -12.40 -4.19 -9.66
CA ILE A 35 -13.07 -3.22 -8.80
C ILE A 35 -12.07 -2.70 -7.77
N ARG A 36 -11.67 -1.43 -7.92
CA ARG A 36 -10.66 -0.78 -7.08
C ARG A 36 -9.34 -1.59 -7.03
N GLY A 37 -8.92 -2.16 -8.15
CA GLY A 37 -7.60 -2.79 -8.29
C GLY A 37 -7.41 -4.11 -7.53
N GLY A 38 -8.48 -4.77 -7.08
CA GLY A 38 -8.39 -6.05 -6.38
C GLY A 38 -9.64 -6.92 -6.47
N SER A 39 -9.48 -8.21 -6.12
CA SER A 39 -10.54 -9.22 -6.13
C SER A 39 -11.12 -9.53 -4.74
N HIS A 40 -10.52 -9.02 -3.66
CA HIS A 40 -10.93 -9.30 -2.28
C HIS A 40 -10.99 -8.02 -1.44
N ASN A 41 -12.18 -7.71 -0.90
CA ASN A 41 -12.46 -6.46 -0.20
C ASN A 41 -11.58 -6.21 1.02
N LEU A 42 -11.11 -7.26 1.70
CA LEU A 42 -10.24 -7.14 2.89
C LEU A 42 -8.90 -6.45 2.60
N ARG A 43 -8.44 -6.46 1.34
CA ARG A 43 -7.20 -5.83 0.93
C ARG A 43 -7.40 -4.47 0.26
N LEU A 44 -8.64 -3.95 0.23
CA LEU A 44 -8.93 -2.66 -0.40
C LEU A 44 -8.88 -1.54 0.65
N PHE A 45 -7.79 -0.79 0.70
CA PHE A 45 -7.65 0.39 1.57
C PHE A 45 -7.08 1.60 0.83
N ALA A 46 -7.22 2.78 1.44
CA ALA A 46 -6.71 4.04 0.90
C ALA A 46 -5.29 4.32 1.44
N PRO A 47 -4.39 4.95 0.64
CA PRO A 47 -4.63 5.47 -0.71
C PRO A 47 -4.69 4.37 -1.80
N PHE A 48 -3.98 3.27 -1.58
CA PHE A 48 -3.98 2.04 -2.37
C PHE A 48 -3.33 0.93 -1.53
N PRO A 49 -3.53 -0.36 -1.86
CA PRO A 49 -2.84 -1.45 -1.18
C PRO A 49 -1.41 -1.67 -1.67
N PHE A 50 -0.57 -2.28 -0.83
CA PHE A 50 0.69 -2.87 -1.28
C PHE A 50 0.44 -4.25 -1.91
N TYR A 51 1.34 -4.66 -2.82
CA TYR A 51 1.23 -5.91 -3.54
C TYR A 51 2.37 -6.86 -3.19
N ASP A 52 2.05 -8.00 -2.58
CA ASP A 52 3.00 -9.04 -2.21
C ASP A 52 3.61 -9.70 -3.45
N ILE A 53 4.94 -9.89 -3.47
CA ILE A 53 5.64 -10.63 -4.55
C ILE A 53 6.34 -11.90 -4.05
N PHE A 54 6.61 -11.98 -2.74
CA PHE A 54 7.28 -13.12 -2.15
C PHE A 54 6.90 -13.28 -0.68
N CYS A 55 6.78 -14.52 -0.21
CA CYS A 55 6.65 -14.81 1.21
C CYS A 55 7.47 -16.05 1.60
N SER A 56 7.96 -16.05 2.85
CA SER A 56 8.64 -17.20 3.45
C SER A 56 8.42 -17.20 4.96
N GLY A 57 7.75 -18.24 5.47
CA GLY A 57 7.31 -18.30 6.86
C GLY A 57 6.39 -17.13 7.20
N SER A 58 6.72 -16.36 8.25
CA SER A 58 5.99 -15.15 8.62
C SER A 58 6.36 -13.92 7.80
N LYS A 59 7.38 -13.98 6.94
CA LYS A 59 7.86 -12.80 6.23
C LYS A 59 7.16 -12.63 4.89
N VAL A 60 6.69 -11.42 4.61
CA VAL A 60 6.11 -11.02 3.31
C VAL A 60 6.93 -9.88 2.74
N THR A 61 7.27 -9.94 1.46
CA THR A 61 7.96 -8.88 0.72
C THR A 61 7.06 -8.36 -0.39
N ASP A 62 6.86 -7.04 -0.44
CA ASP A 62 6.06 -6.38 -1.48
C ASP A 62 6.87 -6.07 -2.75
N ILE A 63 6.17 -5.61 -3.78
CA ILE A 63 6.75 -5.25 -5.08
C ILE A 63 7.75 -4.08 -4.98
N ASP A 64 7.62 -3.25 -3.94
CA ASP A 64 8.48 -2.11 -3.65
C ASP A 64 9.77 -2.53 -2.90
N GLY A 65 9.82 -3.76 -2.38
CA GLY A 65 10.95 -4.33 -1.65
C GLY A 65 10.86 -4.17 -0.13
N ASN A 66 9.73 -3.71 0.40
CA ASN A 66 9.49 -3.65 1.84
C ASN A 66 9.20 -5.06 2.36
N THR A 67 9.75 -5.40 3.54
CA THR A 67 9.49 -6.69 4.20
C THR A 67 8.76 -6.50 5.52
N TYR A 68 7.73 -7.31 5.74
CA TYR A 68 6.86 -7.33 6.93
C TYR A 68 6.98 -8.69 7.65
N ILE A 69 6.56 -8.74 8.92
CA ILE A 69 6.50 -9.94 9.77
C ILE A 69 5.04 -10.24 10.12
#